data_AF-A0A4U6S5N3-F1
#
_entry.id   AF-A0A4U6S5N3-F1
#
_cell.length_a   1.000
_cell.length_b   1.000
_cell.length_c   1.000
_cell.angle_alpha   90.00
_cell.angle_beta   90.00
_cell.angle_gamma   90.00
#
_symmetry.space_group_name_H-M   'P 1'
#
loop_
_entity.id
_entity.type
_entity.pdbx_description
1 polymer ?
#
loop_
_entity_poly.entity_id
_entity_poly.type
_entity_poly.pdbx_seq_one_letter_code
_entity_poly.pdbx_strand_id
1 'polypeptide(L)'
;MPQRQLQRYVRLYGTRSERLLADARSMAALGPCFGYDLYQLEVDFLVRDEWASTADDILWRRTKLGLRLSAQERREHDEYLQGIRKESDAAVLNQWIVLT
;
A
#
# COMPACT_ATOMS: atom_id res chain seq x y z
N MET A 1 -2.17 -17.25 -5.47
CA MET A 1 -2.20 -16.62 -4.13
C MET A 1 -3.12 -17.42 -3.21
N PRO A 2 -2.92 -17.41 -1.87
CA PRO A 2 -3.79 -18.10 -0.92
C PRO A 2 -5.21 -17.53 -0.89
N GLN A 3 -6.21 -18.40 -0.73
CA GLN A 3 -7.63 -18.02 -0.69
C GLN A 3 -7.96 -17.03 0.44
N ARG A 4 -7.31 -17.18 1.60
CA ARG A 4 -7.48 -16.28 2.75
C ARG A 4 -7.15 -14.82 2.40
N GLN A 5 -6.13 -14.60 1.57
CA GLN A 5 -5.73 -13.26 1.16
C GLN A 5 -6.77 -12.62 0.23
N LEU A 6 -7.22 -13.39 -0.77
CA LEU A 6 -8.27 -12.94 -1.68
C LEU A 6 -9.56 -12.61 -0.93
N GLN A 7 -9.96 -13.46 0.02
CA GLN A 7 -11.13 -13.20 0.87
C GLN A 7 -10.97 -11.94 1.72
N ARG A 8 -9.77 -11.67 2.25
CA ARG A 8 -9.49 -10.42 2.98
C ARG A 8 -9.68 -9.21 2.07
N TYR A 9 -9.12 -9.23 0.86
CA TYR A 9 -9.28 -8.13 -0.11
C TYR A 9 -10.73 -7.90 -0.49
N VAL A 10 -11.47 -8.96 -0.84
CA VAL A 10 -12.90 -8.83 -1.18
C VAL A 10 -13.71 -8.26 -0.01
N ARG A 11 -13.41 -8.65 1.23
CA ARG A 11 -14.10 -8.11 2.42
C ARG A 11 -13.79 -6.64 2.68
N LEU A 12 -12.56 -6.20 2.47
CA LEU A 12 -12.16 -4.82 2.73
C LEU A 12 -12.54 -3.87 1.58
N TYR A 13 -12.34 -4.32 0.34
CA TYR A 13 -12.36 -3.45 -0.84
C TYR A 13 -13.48 -3.79 -1.83
N GLY A 14 -14.17 -4.92 -1.65
CA GLY A 14 -15.25 -5.34 -2.55
C GLY A 14 -14.76 -5.44 -4.00
N THR A 15 -15.51 -4.84 -4.91
CA THR A 15 -15.20 -4.80 -6.36
C THR A 15 -13.88 -4.09 -6.68
N ARG A 16 -13.40 -3.19 -5.81
CA ARG A 16 -12.09 -2.53 -6.00
C ARG A 16 -10.92 -3.51 -5.88
N SER A 17 -11.13 -4.71 -5.37
CA SER A 17 -10.11 -5.77 -5.34
C SER A 17 -9.60 -6.10 -6.74
N GLU A 18 -10.42 -5.92 -7.78
CA GLU A 18 -9.99 -6.08 -9.18
C GLU A 18 -8.91 -5.07 -9.56
N ARG A 19 -9.06 -3.80 -9.12
CA ARG A 19 -8.05 -2.75 -9.33
C ARG A 19 -6.81 -2.99 -8.48
N LEU A 20 -6.97 -3.41 -7.23
CA LEU A 20 -5.86 -3.74 -6.35
C LEU A 20 -4.99 -4.85 -6.95
N LEU A 21 -5.61 -5.90 -7.51
CA LEU A 21 -4.92 -7.08 -8.03
C LEU A 21 -4.63 -7.02 -9.55
N ALA A 22 -4.87 -5.89 -10.21
CA ALA A 22 -4.96 -5.79 -11.67
C ALA A 22 -3.86 -6.58 -12.41
N ASP A 23 -2.60 -6.40 -12.02
CA ASP A 23 -1.43 -7.08 -12.61
C ASP A 23 -0.85 -8.19 -11.73
N ALA A 24 -1.31 -8.33 -10.48
CA ALA A 24 -0.77 -9.28 -9.53
C ALA A 24 -1.40 -10.67 -9.72
N ARG A 25 -0.58 -11.66 -10.12
CA ARG A 25 -1.01 -13.06 -10.32
C ARG A 25 -0.33 -14.05 -9.37
N SER A 26 0.64 -13.62 -8.59
CA SER A 26 1.41 -14.47 -7.67
C SER A 26 1.71 -13.74 -6.36
N MET A 27 2.10 -14.48 -5.32
CA MET A 27 2.51 -13.86 -4.05
C MET A 27 3.72 -12.93 -4.23
N ALA A 28 4.65 -13.29 -5.11
CA ALA A 28 5.81 -12.46 -5.42
C ALA A 28 5.41 -11.11 -6.02
N ALA A 29 4.32 -11.06 -6.80
CA ALA A 29 3.81 -9.82 -7.39
C ALA A 29 3.15 -8.87 -6.38
N LEU A 30 2.89 -9.32 -5.14
CA LEU A 30 2.40 -8.43 -4.08
C LEU A 30 3.50 -7.54 -3.49
N GLY A 31 4.77 -7.88 -3.74
CA GLY A 31 5.92 -7.23 -3.14
C GLY A 31 6.18 -7.68 -1.68
N PRO A 32 7.03 -6.94 -0.94
CA PRO A 32 7.33 -7.22 0.45
C PRO A 32 6.08 -7.17 1.33
N CYS A 33 6.11 -7.94 2.42
CA CYS A 33 5.08 -7.96 3.45
C CYS A 33 5.53 -7.13 4.65
N PHE A 34 4.71 -6.18 5.06
CA PHE A 34 4.95 -5.29 6.20
C PHE A 34 4.24 -5.77 7.48
N GLY A 35 3.97 -7.08 7.56
CA GLY A 35 3.29 -7.72 8.68
C GLY A 35 1.79 -7.95 8.47
N TYR A 36 1.26 -9.00 9.11
CA TYR A 36 -0.17 -9.37 9.10
C TYR A 36 -0.85 -9.39 7.72
N ASP A 37 -0.14 -9.89 6.72
CA ASP A 37 -0.60 -9.99 5.33
C ASP A 37 -0.91 -8.62 4.65
N LEU A 38 -0.30 -7.54 5.13
CA LEU A 38 -0.29 -6.23 4.47
C LEU A 38 0.92 -6.13 3.56
N TYR A 39 0.68 -6.22 2.26
CA TYR A 39 1.73 -6.23 1.25
C TYR A 39 1.89 -4.86 0.58
N GLN A 40 3.05 -4.65 -0.04
CA GLN A 40 3.37 -3.43 -0.78
C GLN A 40 2.28 -3.01 -1.77
N LEU A 41 1.79 -3.95 -2.59
CA LEU A 41 0.74 -3.68 -3.57
C LEU A 41 -0.54 -3.07 -2.95
N GLU A 42 -0.91 -3.53 -1.76
CA GLU A 42 -2.08 -3.01 -1.04
C GLU A 42 -1.80 -1.60 -0.51
N VAL A 43 -0.60 -1.34 0.02
CA VAL A 43 -0.19 0.00 0.46
C VAL A 43 -0.20 0.97 -0.72
N ASP A 44 0.37 0.58 -1.86
CA ASP A 44 0.41 1.39 -3.08
C ASP A 44 -1.00 1.71 -3.59
N PHE A 45 -1.89 0.70 -3.59
CA PHE A 45 -3.30 0.90 -3.90
C PHE A 45 -3.96 1.91 -2.94
N LEU A 46 -3.71 1.82 -1.63
CA LEU A 46 -4.31 2.74 -0.66
C LEU A 46 -3.79 4.17 -0.81
N VAL A 47 -2.53 4.36 -1.16
CA VAL A 47 -1.95 5.68 -1.45
C VAL A 47 -2.57 6.25 -2.72
N ARG A 48 -2.58 5.47 -3.81
CA ARG A 48 -3.01 5.91 -5.15
C ARG A 48 -4.52 6.09 -5.29
N ASP A 49 -5.31 5.12 -4.85
CA ASP A 49 -6.77 5.07 -5.08
C ASP A 49 -7.58 5.54 -3.86
N GLU A 50 -6.99 5.52 -2.65
CA GLU A 50 -7.70 5.89 -1.41
C GLU A 50 -7.07 7.06 -0.63
N TRP A 51 -6.09 7.74 -1.24
CA TRP A 51 -5.41 8.94 -0.74
C TRP A 51 -4.78 8.78 0.64
N ALA A 52 -4.38 7.56 1.01
CA ALA A 52 -3.67 7.33 2.26
C ALA A 52 -2.31 8.04 2.23
N SER A 53 -2.10 8.97 3.16
CA SER A 53 -0.88 9.80 3.20
C SER A 53 0.03 9.49 4.40
N THR A 54 -0.47 8.76 5.39
CA THR A 54 0.25 8.39 6.61
C THR A 54 0.03 6.92 6.95
N ALA A 55 0.91 6.31 7.75
CA ALA A 55 0.68 4.94 8.21
C ALA A 55 -0.64 4.84 9.00
N ASP A 56 -1.02 5.89 9.74
CA ASP A 56 -2.27 5.89 10.50
C ASP A 56 -3.53 5.82 9.61
N ASP A 57 -3.51 6.42 8.41
CA ASP A 57 -4.58 6.24 7.42
C ASP A 57 -4.77 4.76 7.09
N ILE A 58 -3.67 4.08 6.77
CA ILE A 58 -3.67 2.69 6.36
C ILE A 58 -4.07 1.80 7.54
N LEU A 59 -3.39 1.97 8.67
CA LEU A 59 -3.45 1.05 9.80
C LEU A 59 -4.71 1.21 10.64
N TRP A 60 -5.24 2.43 10.80
CA TRP A 60 -6.39 2.69 11.67
C TRP A 60 -7.67 3.00 10.93
N ARG A 61 -7.62 3.62 9.75
CA ARG A 61 -8.85 3.97 9.00
C ARG A 61 -9.23 2.89 7.99
N ARG A 62 -8.28 2.36 7.21
CA ARG A 62 -8.56 1.44 6.09
C ARG A 62 -8.51 -0.04 6.43
N THR A 63 -7.53 -0.47 7.23
CA THR A 63 -7.27 -1.91 7.44
C THR A 63 -7.51 -2.39 8.87
N LYS A 64 -7.47 -1.50 9.86
CA LYS A 64 -7.49 -1.82 11.31
C LYS A 64 -6.32 -2.70 11.77
N LEU A 65 -5.26 -2.82 10.99
CA LEU A 65 -4.07 -3.60 11.35
C LEU A 65 -3.19 -2.92 12.41
N GLY A 66 -3.43 -1.64 12.70
CA GLY A 66 -2.78 -0.94 13.82
C GLY A 66 -3.04 -1.59 15.18
N LEU A 67 -4.10 -2.40 15.31
CA LEU A 67 -4.41 -3.18 16.51
C LEU A 67 -3.48 -4.39 16.73
N ARG A 68 -2.70 -4.78 15.72
CA ARG A 68 -1.89 -6.00 15.74
C ARG A 68 -0.40 -5.74 15.53
N LEU A 69 -0.05 -4.76 14.71
CA LEU A 69 1.33 -4.44 14.38
C LEU A 69 2.11 -3.89 15.58
N SER A 70 3.36 -4.33 15.70
CA SER A 70 4.32 -3.81 16.66
C SER A 70 4.73 -2.37 16.35
N ALA A 71 5.39 -1.71 17.29
CA ALA A 71 5.96 -0.37 17.05
C ALA A 71 7.03 -0.38 15.95
N GLN A 72 7.76 -1.49 15.77
CA GLN A 72 8.78 -1.60 14.74
C GLN A 72 8.16 -1.71 13.35
N GLU A 73 7.19 -2.61 13.18
CA GLU A 73 6.50 -2.76 11.89
C GLU A 73 5.80 -1.45 11.49
N ARG A 74 5.20 -0.72 12.45
CA ARG A 74 4.61 0.60 12.18
C ARG A 74 5.62 1.62 11.64
N ARG A 75 6.87 1.60 12.12
CA ARG A 75 7.93 2.47 11.58
C ARG A 75 8.29 2.10 10.16
N GLU A 76 8.32 0.81 9.82
CA GLU A 76 8.58 0.35 8.45
C GLU A 76 7.52 0.87 7.47
N HIS A 77 6.24 0.93 7.89
CA HIS A 77 5.17 1.57 7.11
C HIS A 77 5.43 3.06 6.87
N ASP A 78 5.81 3.81 7.91
CA ASP A 78 6.09 5.24 7.80
C ASP A 78 7.30 5.51 6.90
N GLU A 79 8.38 4.74 7.05
CA GLU A 79 9.58 4.85 6.22
C GLU A 79 9.27 4.58 4.75
N TYR A 80 8.47 3.55 4.47
CA TYR A 80 8.05 3.21 3.13
C TYR A 80 7.23 4.35 2.47
N LEU A 81 6.23 4.89 3.19
CA LEU A 81 5.41 6.00 2.69
C LEU A 81 6.22 7.29 2.45
N GLN A 82 7.24 7.55 3.28
CA GLN A 82 8.17 8.65 3.04
C GLN A 82 8.97 8.45 1.75
N GLY A 83 9.35 7.20 1.45
CA GLY A 83 10.00 6.83 0.18
C GLY A 83 9.13 7.17 -1.03
N ILE A 84 7.86 6.72 -1.03
CA ILE A 84 6.90 7.00 -2.11
C ILE A 84 6.73 8.51 -2.33
N ARG A 85 6.62 9.29 -1.25
CA ARG A 85 6.48 10.74 -1.33
C ARG A 85 7.69 11.41 -1.98
N LYS A 86 8.89 11.06 -1.53
CA LYS A 86 10.14 11.59 -2.11
C LYS A 86 10.24 11.25 -3.60
N GLU A 87 9.87 10.04 -3.99
CA GLU A 87 9.88 9.62 -5.38
C GLU A 87 8.84 10.38 -6.22
N SER A 88 7.63 10.57 -5.68
CA SER A 88 6.59 11.38 -6.32
C SER A 88 7.04 12.84 -6.50
N ASP A 89 7.62 13.45 -5.47
CA ASP A 89 8.13 14.82 -5.52
C ASP A 89 9.27 14.96 -6.55
N ALA A 90 10.19 13.98 -6.59
CA ALA A 90 11.26 13.93 -7.59
C ALA A 90 10.73 13.73 -9.01
N ALA A 91 9.71 12.89 -9.20
CA ALA A 91 9.09 12.67 -10.51
C ALA A 91 8.42 13.94 -11.03
N VAL A 92 7.75 14.70 -10.15
CA VAL A 92 7.21 16.02 -10.49
C VAL A 92 8.34 16.95 -10.92
N LEU A 93 9.40 17.10 -10.12
CA LEU A 93 10.54 17.96 -10.48
C LEU A 93 11.15 17.60 -11.83
N ASN A 94 11.34 16.30 -12.10
CA ASN A 94 11.88 15.82 -13.38
C ASN A 94 10.96 16.16 -14.56
N GLN A 95 9.64 16.06 -14.39
CA GLN A 95 8.67 16.41 -15.43
C GLN A 95 8.74 17.91 -15.79
N TRP A 96 8.95 18.78 -14.80
CA TRP A 96 9.07 20.23 -15.04
C TRP A 96 10.39 20.59 -15.74
N ILE A 97 11.50 19.96 -15.38
CA ILE A 97 12.82 20.22 -16.01
C ILE A 97 12.82 19.85 -17.50
N VAL A 98 12.17 18.75 -17.90
CA VAL A 98 12.13 18.28 -19.30
C VAL A 98 11.24 19.19 -20.18
N LEU A 99 10.37 20.00 -19.59
CA LEU A 99 9.43 20.89 -20.29
C LEU A 99 9.91 22.35 -20.39
N THR A 100 11.07 22.68 -19.82
CA THR A 100 11.77 23.99 -19.93
C THR A 100 12.99 23.91 -20.81
#